data_AF-A0A9C9YXR4-F1
#
_entry.id   AF-A0A9C9YXR4-F1
#
_cell.length_a   1.000
_cell.length_b   1.000
_cell.length_c   1.000
_cell.angle_alpha   90.00
_cell.angle_beta   90.00
_cell.angle_gamma   90.00
#
_symmetry.space_group_name_H-M   'P 1'
#
loop_
_entity.id
_entity.type
_entity.pdbx_description
1 polymer ?
#
loop_
_entity_poly.entity_id
_entity_poly.type
_entity_poly.pdbx_seq_one_letter_code
_entity_poly.pdbx_strand_id
1 'polypeptide(L)'
;MTRRQLAGVWVLTRTEITDRTGELSIFESGESGFEGELELKADGGFSQRTQLPIDDQPVERVGSFEVRDDRSLHIIFSDCDYDSPISFTRTDQGRQLILTMPEGACEQDREQTDTWRSDS
;
A
#
# COMPACT_ATOMS: atom_id res chain seq x y z
N MET A 1 -4.36 -17.53 6.87
CA MET A 1 -4.15 -17.36 5.41
C MET A 1 -2.70 -17.72 5.09
N THR A 2 -2.30 -17.93 3.83
CA THR A 2 -0.90 -18.24 3.46
C THR A 2 -0.36 -17.22 2.45
N ARG A 3 0.98 -17.06 2.36
CA ARG A 3 1.63 -16.18 1.36
C ARG A 3 1.12 -16.44 -0.06
N ARG A 4 0.98 -17.72 -0.43
CA ARG A 4 0.44 -18.14 -1.74
C ARG A 4 -0.99 -17.67 -2.01
N GLN A 5 -1.80 -17.47 -0.98
CA GLN A 5 -3.17 -16.96 -1.14
C GLN A 5 -3.20 -15.47 -1.38
N LEU A 6 -2.21 -14.71 -0.89
CA LEU A 6 -2.11 -13.26 -1.06
C LEU A 6 -1.28 -12.87 -2.29
N ALA A 7 -0.47 -13.79 -2.80
CA ALA A 7 0.36 -13.54 -3.97
C ALA A 7 -0.50 -13.17 -5.19
N GLY A 8 -0.03 -12.18 -5.94
CA GLY A 8 -0.73 -11.59 -7.07
C GLY A 8 -0.54 -10.09 -7.16
N VAL A 9 -1.19 -9.51 -8.16
CA VAL A 9 -1.20 -8.07 -8.42
C VAL A 9 -2.42 -7.44 -7.74
N TRP A 10 -2.17 -6.31 -7.07
CA TRP A 10 -3.13 -5.51 -6.37
C TRP A 10 -3.10 -4.10 -6.95
N VAL A 11 -4.26 -3.54 -7.25
CA VAL A 11 -4.41 -2.22 -7.86
C VAL A 11 -4.80 -1.22 -6.78
N LEU A 12 -4.15 -0.08 -6.77
CA LEU A 12 -4.49 1.04 -5.89
C LEU A 12 -5.86 1.59 -6.27
N THR A 13 -6.77 1.66 -5.29
CA THR A 13 -8.14 2.13 -5.52
C THR A 13 -8.44 3.44 -4.84
N ARG A 14 -7.73 3.73 -3.74
CA ARG A 14 -7.90 4.95 -2.96
C ARG A 14 -6.66 5.24 -2.14
N THR A 15 -6.33 6.51 -2.00
CA THR A 15 -5.28 7.01 -1.10
C THR A 15 -5.82 8.18 -0.29
N GLU A 16 -5.59 8.15 1.02
CA GLU A 16 -5.88 9.25 1.95
C GLU A 16 -4.56 9.79 2.48
N ILE A 17 -4.37 11.11 2.41
CA ILE A 17 -3.14 11.77 2.84
C ILE A 17 -3.51 12.87 3.82
N THR A 18 -2.91 12.81 5.01
CA THR A 18 -2.98 13.90 5.99
C THR A 18 -1.60 14.54 6.05
N ASP A 19 -1.52 15.82 5.68
CA ASP A 19 -0.26 16.55 5.75
C ASP A 19 0.06 17.03 7.18
N ARG A 20 1.25 17.60 7.38
CA ARG A 20 1.70 18.16 8.67
C ARG A 20 0.80 19.27 9.25
N THR A 21 -0.08 19.87 8.45
CA THR A 21 -1.04 20.88 8.89
C THR A 21 -2.36 20.27 9.35
N GLY A 22 -2.53 18.96 9.13
CA GLY A 22 -3.76 18.21 9.37
C GLY A 22 -4.75 18.31 8.22
N GLU A 23 -4.35 18.83 7.05
CA GLU A 23 -5.20 18.88 5.86
C GLU A 23 -5.30 17.50 5.22
N LEU A 24 -6.54 17.07 4.96
CA LEU A 24 -6.85 15.78 4.35
C LEU A 24 -7.07 15.93 2.85
N SER A 25 -6.28 15.18 2.07
CA SER A 25 -6.47 14.96 0.63
C SER A 25 -6.87 13.50 0.38
N ILE A 26 -7.82 13.28 -0.53
CA ILE A 26 -8.29 11.95 -0.91
C ILE A 26 -8.23 11.83 -2.44
N PHE A 27 -7.66 10.73 -2.92
CA PHE A 27 -7.55 10.39 -4.34
C PHE A 27 -8.14 9.00 -4.60
N GLU A 28 -8.89 8.83 -5.70
CA GLU A 28 -9.55 7.57 -6.05
C GLU A 28 -9.35 7.15 -7.52
N SER A 29 -9.54 5.85 -7.79
CA SER A 29 -9.35 5.26 -9.12
C SER A 29 -10.17 5.97 -10.20
N GLY A 30 -9.51 6.38 -11.30
CA GLY A 30 -10.13 7.13 -12.39
C GLY A 30 -9.71 8.61 -12.43
N GLU A 31 -9.05 9.09 -11.38
CA GLU A 31 -8.42 10.41 -11.39
C GLU A 31 -7.14 10.44 -12.25
N SER A 32 -6.89 11.54 -12.94
CA SER A 32 -5.69 11.70 -13.76
C SER A 32 -4.45 11.84 -12.88
N GLY A 33 -3.42 11.03 -13.14
CA GLY A 33 -2.22 11.00 -12.32
C GLY A 33 -2.38 10.22 -11.02
N PHE A 34 -3.46 9.45 -10.87
CA PHE A 34 -3.67 8.49 -9.78
C PHE A 34 -3.64 7.06 -10.31
N GLU A 35 -2.54 6.36 -10.07
CA GLU A 35 -2.38 4.95 -10.42
C GLU A 35 -1.44 4.27 -9.43
N GLY A 36 -1.65 2.98 -9.20
CA GLY A 36 -0.73 2.21 -8.38
C GLY A 36 -0.89 0.72 -8.55
N GLU A 37 0.23 0.02 -8.50
CA GLU A 37 0.34 -1.43 -8.56
C GLU A 37 1.19 -1.92 -7.38
N LEU A 38 0.69 -2.94 -6.70
CA LEU A 38 1.38 -3.68 -5.64
C LEU A 38 1.39 -5.17 -6.03
N GLU A 39 2.57 -5.73 -6.25
CA GLU A 39 2.76 -7.16 -6.47
C GLU A 39 3.26 -7.81 -5.17
N LEU A 40 2.47 -8.75 -4.64
CA LEU A 40 2.91 -9.66 -3.58
C LEU A 40 3.38 -10.97 -4.22
N LYS A 41 4.62 -11.37 -3.95
CA LYS A 41 5.24 -12.57 -4.54
C LYS A 41 5.07 -13.78 -3.61
N ALA A 42 4.92 -14.96 -4.20
CA ALA A 42 4.66 -16.19 -3.44
C ALA A 42 5.84 -16.61 -2.52
N ASP A 43 7.05 -16.11 -2.79
CA ASP A 43 8.25 -16.31 -1.97
C ASP A 43 8.30 -15.37 -0.75
N GLY A 44 7.45 -14.34 -0.68
CA GLY A 44 7.45 -13.34 0.36
C GLY A 44 8.10 -12.02 -0.04
N GLY A 45 8.51 -11.83 -1.30
CA GLY A 45 8.89 -10.51 -1.82
C GLY A 45 7.67 -9.63 -2.12
N PHE A 46 7.86 -8.31 -2.16
CA PHE A 46 6.89 -7.40 -2.78
C PHE A 46 7.57 -6.37 -3.66
N SER A 47 6.81 -5.83 -4.62
CA SER A 47 7.15 -4.62 -5.37
C SER A 47 5.93 -3.72 -5.46
N GLN A 48 6.13 -2.42 -5.31
CA GLN A 48 5.09 -1.41 -5.33
C GLN A 48 5.53 -0.27 -6.25
N ARG A 49 4.58 0.26 -7.02
CA ARG A 49 4.72 1.49 -7.77
C ARG A 49 3.45 2.32 -7.60
N THR A 50 3.57 3.58 -7.22
CA THR A 50 2.46 4.52 -7.05
C THR A 50 2.76 5.84 -7.72
N GLN A 51 1.82 6.39 -8.46
CA GLN A 51 1.82 7.76 -8.93
C GLN A 51 0.57 8.43 -8.37
N LEU A 52 0.76 9.47 -7.57
CA LEU A 52 -0.32 10.29 -7.03
C LEU A 52 -0.31 11.67 -7.70
N PRO A 53 -1.45 12.38 -7.77
CA PRO A 53 -1.50 13.70 -8.43
C PRO A 53 -0.60 14.77 -7.81
N ILE A 54 -0.23 14.59 -6.54
CA ILE A 54 0.63 15.51 -5.78
C ILE A 54 2.12 15.19 -5.90
N ASP A 55 2.47 14.02 -6.44
CA ASP A 55 3.85 13.58 -6.57
C ASP A 55 4.37 13.95 -7.96
N ASP A 56 5.55 14.57 -8.02
CA ASP A 56 6.19 14.94 -9.29
C ASP A 56 6.58 13.71 -10.14
N GLN A 57 6.82 12.57 -9.47
CA GLN A 57 7.30 11.34 -10.08
C GLN A 57 6.67 10.12 -9.39
N PRO A 58 6.57 8.97 -10.08
CA PRO A 58 6.14 7.73 -9.47
C PRO A 58 7.10 7.32 -8.34
N VAL A 59 6.54 6.92 -7.21
CA VAL A 59 7.26 6.33 -6.09
C VAL A 59 7.31 4.81 -6.31
N GLU A 60 8.51 4.24 -6.28
CA GLU A 60 8.75 2.81 -6.41
C GLU A 60 9.36 2.26 -5.13
N ARG A 61 8.85 1.14 -4.63
CA ARG A 61 9.35 0.48 -3.43
C ARG A 61 9.44 -1.02 -3.61
N VAL A 62 10.42 -1.63 -2.97
CA VAL A 62 10.63 -3.08 -2.99
C VAL A 62 10.98 -3.57 -1.61
N GLY A 63 10.69 -4.84 -1.34
CA GLY A 63 11.10 -5.46 -0.09
C GLY A 63 10.47 -6.82 0.12
N SER A 64 10.14 -7.10 1.36
CA SER A 64 9.55 -8.38 1.74
C SER A 64 8.30 -8.19 2.59
N PHE A 65 7.48 -9.23 2.68
CA PHE A 65 6.31 -9.23 3.52
C PHE A 65 6.17 -10.53 4.33
N GLU A 66 5.61 -10.39 5.52
CA GLU A 66 5.33 -11.50 6.42
C GLU A 66 3.86 -11.54 6.77
N VAL A 67 3.22 -12.70 6.59
CA VAL A 67 1.85 -12.92 7.04
C VAL A 67 1.88 -13.22 8.53
N ARG A 68 1.29 -12.35 9.34
CA ARG A 68 1.22 -12.52 10.81
C ARG A 68 0.05 -13.42 11.19
N ASP A 69 -1.13 -13.16 10.64
CA ASP A 69 -2.34 -13.93 10.88
C ASP A 69 -3.26 -13.96 9.65
N ASP A 70 -4.55 -14.25 9.83
CA ASP A 70 -5.53 -14.31 8.73
C ASP A 70 -6.01 -12.93 8.24
N ARG A 71 -5.65 -11.84 8.93
CA ARG A 71 -6.10 -10.47 8.68
C ARG A 71 -4.99 -9.43 8.75
N SER A 72 -3.77 -9.81 9.05
CA SER A 72 -2.65 -8.88 9.13
C SER A 72 -1.40 -9.44 8.45
N LEU A 73 -0.70 -8.55 7.76
CA LEU A 73 0.63 -8.80 7.22
C LEU A 73 1.52 -7.58 7.50
N HIS A 74 2.82 -7.79 7.50
CA HIS A 74 3.82 -6.75 7.65
C HIS A 74 4.55 -6.58 6.33
N ILE A 75 4.78 -5.33 5.89
CA ILE A 75 5.71 -5.03 4.81
C ILE A 75 6.99 -4.44 5.40
N ILE A 76 8.10 -5.02 5.00
CA ILE A 76 9.46 -4.60 5.32
C ILE A 76 10.02 -3.98 4.05
N PHE A 77 10.15 -2.66 4.06
CA PHE A 77 10.72 -1.89 2.97
C PHE A 77 12.26 -2.08 2.92
N SER A 78 12.84 -2.18 1.72
CA SER A 78 14.30 -2.33 1.58
C SER A 78 15.06 -1.01 1.71
N ASP A 79 14.36 0.09 1.44
CA ASP A 79 14.87 1.45 1.31
C ASP A 79 14.72 2.27 2.61
N CYS A 80 13.97 1.77 3.59
CA CYS A 80 13.79 2.40 4.89
C CYS A 80 13.62 1.37 6.00
N ASP A 81 14.08 1.69 7.21
CA ASP A 81 13.90 0.86 8.41
C ASP A 81 12.50 1.09 9.02
N TYR A 82 11.47 0.84 8.20
CA TYR A 82 10.07 0.94 8.60
C TYR A 82 9.38 -0.41 8.38
N ASP A 83 8.91 -1.01 9.47
CA ASP A 83 8.05 -2.19 9.46
C ASP A 83 6.60 -1.74 9.47
N SER A 84 5.95 -1.78 8.31
CA SER A 84 4.60 -1.24 8.16
C SER A 84 3.54 -2.30 8.46
N PRO A 85 2.63 -2.04 9.42
CA PRO A 85 1.46 -2.88 9.58
C PRO A 85 0.54 -2.68 8.37
N ILE A 86 0.17 -3.78 7.72
CA ILE A 86 -0.86 -3.82 6.68
C ILE A 86 -2.02 -4.65 7.20
N SER A 87 -3.18 -4.02 7.22
CA SER A 87 -4.42 -4.72 7.55
C SER A 87 -5.03 -5.29 6.27
N PHE A 88 -5.42 -6.56 6.34
CA PHE A 88 -6.14 -7.25 5.29
C PHE A 88 -7.62 -7.31 5.68
N THR A 89 -8.47 -6.81 4.78
CA THR A 89 -9.91 -6.85 4.95
C THR A 89 -10.56 -7.54 3.76
N ARG A 90 -11.43 -8.52 4.04
CA ARG A 90 -12.30 -9.09 3.02
C ARG A 90 -13.62 -8.31 3.02
N THR A 91 -13.97 -7.76 1.87
CA THR A 91 -15.23 -7.04 1.65
C THR A 91 -16.15 -7.83 0.74
N ASP A 92 -17.40 -7.38 0.63
CA ASP A 92 -18.37 -7.94 -0.33
C ASP A 92 -17.93 -7.73 -1.79
N GLN A 93 -17.05 -6.76 -2.05
CA GLN A 93 -16.49 -6.44 -3.36
C GLN A 93 -15.15 -7.14 -3.64
N GLY A 94 -14.74 -8.08 -2.80
CA GLY A 94 -13.48 -8.81 -2.92
C GLY A 94 -12.51 -8.49 -1.79
N ARG A 95 -11.22 -8.72 -2.05
CA ARG A 95 -10.16 -8.58 -1.03
C ARG A 95 -9.54 -7.19 -1.11
N GLN A 96 -9.31 -6.60 0.04
CA GLN A 96 -8.62 -5.32 0.18
C GLN A 96 -7.41 -5.46 1.11
N LEU A 97 -6.35 -4.75 0.75
CA LEU A 97 -5.22 -4.46 1.64
C LEU A 97 -5.27 -2.97 1.97
N ILE A 98 -5.10 -2.65 3.24
CA ILE A 98 -5.00 -1.27 3.71
C ILE A 98 -3.63 -1.11 4.35
N LEU A 99 -2.81 -0.30 3.72
CA LEU A 99 -1.46 0.05 4.14
C LEU A 99 -1.50 1.48 4.70
N THR A 100 -1.17 1.64 5.98
CA THR A 100 -1.03 2.97 6.59
C THR A 100 0.44 3.22 6.90
N MET A 101 0.97 4.31 6.36
CA MET A 101 2.32 4.79 6.57
C MET A 101 2.22 6.13 7.32
N PRO A 102 2.65 6.21 8.59
CA PRO A 102 2.59 7.42 9.39
C PRO A 102 3.58 8.47 8.87
N GLU A 103 3.36 9.71 9.26
CA GLU A 103 4.36 10.77 9.08
C GLU A 103 5.72 10.34 9.68
N GLY A 104 6.81 10.61 8.95
CA GLY A 104 8.17 10.23 9.32
C GLY A 104 8.59 8.81 8.93
N ALA A 105 7.65 7.93 8.54
CA ALA A 105 8.01 6.64 7.95
C ALA A 105 8.69 6.83 6.59
N CYS A 106 9.86 6.23 6.39
CA CYS A 106 10.59 6.33 5.12
C CYS A 106 10.84 7.80 4.69
N GLU A 107 11.13 8.67 5.67
CA GLU A 107 11.40 10.10 5.46
C GLU A 107 10.27 10.89 4.77
N GLN A 108 9.04 10.37 4.78
CA GLN A 108 7.89 11.08 4.24
C GLN A 108 7.33 12.10 5.25
N ASP A 109 6.84 13.24 4.77
CA ASP A 109 6.35 14.37 5.56
C ASP A 109 4.82 14.38 5.72
N ARG A 110 4.19 13.23 5.50
CA ARG A 110 2.74 13.05 5.50
C ARG A 110 2.34 11.69 6.03
N GLU A 111 1.16 11.59 6.64
CA GLU A 111 0.51 10.30 6.86
C GLU A 111 -0.21 9.90 5.58
N GLN A 112 -0.06 8.65 5.15
CA GLN A 112 -0.68 8.11 3.95
C GLN A 112 -1.35 6.76 4.23
N THR A 113 -2.61 6.62 3.85
CA THR A 113 -3.34 5.34 3.89
C THR A 113 -3.77 4.94 2.49
N ASP A 114 -3.21 3.83 2.00
CA ASP A 114 -3.50 3.28 0.67
C ASP A 114 -4.42 2.06 0.78
N THR A 115 -5.48 2.06 -0.04
CA THR A 115 -6.41 0.93 -0.18
C THR A 115 -6.20 0.25 -1.54
N TRP A 116 -5.79 -1.01 -1.49
CA TRP A 116 -5.48 -1.84 -2.64
C TRP A 116 -6.53 -2.93 -2.82
N ARG A 117 -6.86 -3.28 -4.06
CA ARG A 117 -7.78 -4.36 -4.40
C ARG A 117 -7.11 -5.40 -5.28
N SER A 118 -7.38 -6.66 -5.02
CA SER A 118 -6.91 -7.79 -5.83
C SER A 118 -7.48 -7.69 -7.25
N ASP A 119 -6.65 -7.75 -8.28
CA ASP A 119 -7.08 -7.73 -9.70
C ASP A 119 -7.62 -9.08 -10.22
N SER A 120 -8.14 -9.93 -9.32
CA SER A 120 -8.42 -11.35 -9.55
C SER A 120 -9.86 -11.74 -9.25
#